data_AF-A0A958A5M7-F1
#
_entry.id   AF-A0A958A5M7-F1
#
_cell.length_a   1.000
_cell.length_b   1.000
_cell.length_c   1.000
_cell.angle_alpha   90.00
_cell.angle_beta   90.00
_cell.angle_gamma   90.00
#
_symmetry.space_group_name_H-M   'P 1'
#
loop_
_entity.id
_entity.type
_entity.pdbx_description
1 polymer ?
#
loop_
_entity_poly.entity_id
_entity_poly.type
_entity_poly.pdbx_seq_one_letter_code
_entity_poly.pdbx_strand_id
1 'polypeptide(L)'
;MARQALTVAETHFPHFRCHPLGRLVQLQLMAGNLNEAEAAVEQGKNDPYRDAHPTWNMQLNIAEAELALSQGNYEQAIAIADHWLPRLRQHNLRAYTPAMLRPKSQAQLALGQVEAARESLLEARDIATAIGAQATLWPILLALSELDPDPAAAQRLHRQAQEIVESIVGYISAPDLRASFLNLPQVRKLVST
;
A
#
# COMPACT_ATOMS: atom_id res chain seq x y z
N MET A 1 18.66 -6.21 -0.11
CA MET A 1 18.30 -5.92 1.29
C MET A 1 17.13 -6.76 1.80
N ALA A 2 15.93 -6.77 1.19
CA ALA A 2 14.80 -7.57 1.72
C ALA A 2 15.09 -9.08 1.85
N ARG A 3 15.75 -9.71 0.86
CA ARG A 3 16.19 -11.11 0.93
C ARG A 3 17.22 -11.37 2.04
N GLN A 4 18.18 -10.46 2.23
CA GLN A 4 19.17 -10.55 3.30
C GLN A 4 18.50 -10.38 4.68
N ALA A 5 17.55 -9.45 4.80
CA ALA A 5 16.75 -9.27 6.02
C ALA A 5 15.90 -10.50 6.34
N LEU A 6 15.35 -11.18 5.30
CA LEU A 6 14.70 -12.47 5.47
C LEU A 6 15.69 -13.46 6.08
N THR A 7 16.82 -13.76 5.42
CA THR A 7 17.84 -14.71 5.91
C THR A 7 18.28 -14.44 7.35
N VAL A 8 18.49 -13.17 7.72
CA VAL A 8 18.81 -12.79 9.11
C VAL A 8 17.66 -13.12 10.06
N ALA A 9 16.41 -12.77 9.71
CA ALA A 9 15.24 -13.10 10.51
C ALA A 9 15.05 -14.62 10.65
N GLU A 10 15.29 -15.41 9.61
CA GLU A 10 15.19 -16.89 9.69
C GLU A 10 16.15 -17.47 10.72
N THR A 11 17.31 -16.82 10.92
CA THR A 11 18.39 -17.34 11.76
C THR A 11 18.37 -16.78 13.18
N HIS A 12 17.96 -15.52 13.36
CA HIS A 12 18.10 -14.80 14.64
C HIS A 12 16.76 -14.39 15.26
N PHE A 13 15.73 -14.18 14.44
CA PHE A 13 14.44 -13.64 14.91
C PHE A 13 13.25 -14.23 14.12
N PRO A 14 12.96 -15.53 14.27
CA PRO A 14 12.02 -16.24 13.40
C PRO A 14 10.59 -15.69 13.46
N HIS A 15 10.18 -15.06 14.57
CA HIS A 15 8.87 -14.41 14.71
C HIS A 15 8.70 -13.15 13.84
N PHE A 16 9.80 -12.54 13.37
CA PHE A 16 9.76 -11.33 12.56
C PHE A 16 9.85 -11.60 11.05
N ARG A 17 9.81 -12.86 10.60
CA ARG A 17 9.88 -13.25 9.17
C ARG A 17 8.76 -12.66 8.32
N CYS A 18 7.59 -12.44 8.91
CA CYS A 18 6.44 -11.81 8.26
C CYS A 18 6.71 -10.39 7.73
N HIS A 19 7.58 -9.61 8.38
CA HIS A 19 7.94 -8.26 7.95
C HIS A 19 8.77 -8.22 6.65
N PRO A 20 9.94 -8.89 6.55
CA PRO A 20 10.69 -8.94 5.32
C PRO A 20 9.93 -9.70 4.21
N LEU A 21 9.08 -10.68 4.54
CA LEU A 21 8.20 -11.33 3.56
C LEU A 21 7.20 -10.33 2.94
N GLY A 22 6.45 -9.57 3.73
CA GLY A 22 5.54 -8.55 3.21
C GLY A 22 6.26 -7.50 2.34
N ARG A 23 7.46 -7.08 2.74
CA ARG A 23 8.29 -6.19 1.92
C ARG A 23 8.82 -6.84 0.64
N LEU A 24 9.14 -8.13 0.68
CA LEU A 24 9.56 -8.87 -0.49
C LEU A 24 8.43 -8.98 -1.51
N VAL A 25 7.21 -9.28 -1.07
CA VAL A 25 6.02 -9.28 -1.93
C VAL A 25 5.87 -7.94 -2.64
N GLN A 26 5.91 -6.82 -1.91
CA GLN A 26 5.79 -5.48 -2.49
C GLN A 26 6.87 -5.20 -3.54
N LEU A 27 8.13 -5.56 -3.27
CA LEU A 27 9.22 -5.40 -4.24
C LEU A 27 9.02 -6.25 -5.49
N GLN A 28 8.51 -7.47 -5.35
CA GLN A 28 8.23 -8.36 -6.48
C GLN A 28 7.05 -7.86 -7.31
N LEU A 29 5.99 -7.37 -6.68
CA LEU A 29 4.87 -6.72 -7.37
C LEU A 29 5.34 -5.50 -8.17
N MET A 30 6.20 -4.66 -7.59
CA MET A 30 6.80 -3.51 -8.30
C MET A 30 7.68 -3.92 -9.49
N ALA A 31 8.31 -5.11 -9.41
CA ALA A 31 9.11 -5.66 -10.49
C ALA A 31 8.29 -6.43 -11.55
N GLY A 32 6.97 -6.59 -11.36
CA GLY A 32 6.12 -7.40 -12.23
C GLY A 32 6.27 -8.91 -12.02
N ASN A 33 6.97 -9.34 -10.99
CA ASN A 33 7.31 -10.72 -10.67
C ASN A 33 6.18 -11.37 -9.84
N LEU A 34 5.02 -11.58 -10.46
CA LEU A 34 3.82 -12.06 -9.76
C LEU A 34 4.00 -13.44 -9.12
N ASN A 35 4.71 -14.35 -9.79
CA ASN A 35 4.95 -15.71 -9.28
C ASN A 35 5.80 -15.69 -8.00
N GLU A 36 6.85 -14.86 -7.97
CA GLU A 36 7.68 -14.70 -6.78
C GLU A 36 6.95 -13.97 -5.64
N ALA A 37 6.05 -13.03 -5.97
CA ALA A 37 5.19 -12.38 -5.00
C ALA A 37 4.22 -13.39 -4.34
N GLU A 38 3.60 -14.26 -5.15
CA GLU A 38 2.72 -15.34 -4.67
C GLU A 38 3.47 -16.33 -3.79
N ALA A 39 4.65 -16.81 -4.22
CA ALA A 39 5.46 -17.73 -3.43
C ALA A 39 5.82 -17.15 -2.05
N ALA A 40 6.10 -15.84 -1.97
CA ALA A 40 6.41 -15.18 -0.70
C ALA A 40 5.17 -14.99 0.19
N VAL A 41 3.99 -14.75 -0.39
CA VAL A 41 2.72 -14.76 0.36
C VAL A 41 2.44 -16.15 0.93
N GLU A 42 2.57 -17.20 0.11
CA GLU A 42 2.35 -18.58 0.55
C GLU A 42 3.35 -19.02 1.62
N GLN A 43 4.61 -18.58 1.53
CA GLN A 43 5.59 -18.79 2.60
C GLN A 43 5.13 -18.15 3.92
N GLY A 44 4.59 -16.92 3.87
CA GLY A 44 4.10 -16.23 5.05
C GLY A 44 2.77 -16.76 5.60
N LYS A 45 1.92 -17.38 4.74
CA LYS A 45 0.71 -18.09 5.18
C LYS A 45 1.04 -19.36 5.97
N ASN A 46 2.10 -20.05 5.56
CA ASN A 46 2.57 -21.27 6.21
C ASN A 46 3.56 -21.01 7.36
N ASP A 47 3.77 -19.74 7.77
CA ASP A 47 4.67 -19.41 8.86
C ASP A 47 4.09 -19.90 10.21
N PRO A 48 4.81 -20.74 10.97
CA PRO A 48 4.35 -21.24 12.28
C PRO A 48 4.04 -20.14 13.31
N TYR A 49 4.57 -18.94 13.10
CA TYR A 49 4.39 -17.78 13.98
C TYR A 49 3.40 -16.76 13.42
N ARG A 50 2.67 -17.09 12.35
CA ARG A 50 1.64 -16.22 11.75
C ARG A 50 0.58 -15.75 12.77
N ASP A 51 0.21 -16.59 13.72
CA ASP A 51 -0.81 -16.22 14.71
C ASP A 51 -0.20 -15.79 16.06
N ALA A 52 1.13 -15.69 16.15
CA ALA A 52 1.82 -15.35 17.39
C ALA A 52 1.50 -13.94 17.90
N HIS A 53 1.22 -12.99 16.99
CA HIS A 53 0.73 -11.67 17.37
C HIS A 53 -0.14 -11.06 16.25
N PRO A 54 -1.35 -10.54 16.57
CA PRO A 54 -2.28 -10.02 15.56
C PRO A 54 -1.73 -8.89 14.68
N THR A 55 -0.71 -8.16 15.16
CA THR A 55 -0.17 -6.99 14.46
C THR A 55 1.09 -7.27 13.65
N TRP A 56 1.81 -8.36 13.92
CA TRP A 56 3.10 -8.64 13.25
C TRP A 56 2.91 -8.97 11.77
N ASN A 57 1.76 -9.57 11.42
CA ASN A 57 1.46 -9.98 10.05
C ASN A 57 0.76 -8.91 9.21
N MET A 58 0.56 -7.69 9.73
CA MET A 58 -0.19 -6.67 8.99
C MET A 58 0.46 -6.32 7.65
N GLN A 59 1.79 -6.29 7.57
CA GLN A 59 2.49 -6.05 6.32
C GLN A 59 2.25 -7.16 5.30
N LEU A 60 2.23 -8.42 5.75
CA LEU A 60 1.94 -9.56 4.89
C LEU A 60 0.48 -9.55 4.43
N ASN A 61 -0.47 -9.22 5.32
CA ASN A 61 -1.90 -9.15 4.99
C ASN A 61 -2.20 -8.03 3.97
N ILE A 62 -1.55 -6.87 4.11
CA ILE A 62 -1.64 -5.80 3.11
C ILE A 62 -1.08 -6.29 1.77
N ALA A 63 0.09 -6.92 1.80
CA ALA A 63 0.74 -7.42 0.59
C ALA A 63 -0.06 -8.54 -0.10
N GLU A 64 -0.81 -9.36 0.65
CA GLU A 64 -1.74 -10.35 0.13
C GLU A 64 -2.91 -9.69 -0.62
N ALA A 65 -3.48 -8.60 -0.08
CA ALA A 65 -4.50 -7.82 -0.78
C ALA A 65 -3.94 -7.15 -2.05
N GLU A 66 -2.71 -6.63 -1.99
CA GLU A 66 -2.01 -6.06 -3.15
C GLU A 66 -1.74 -7.11 -4.23
N LEU A 67 -1.34 -8.33 -3.85
CA LEU A 67 -1.16 -9.44 -4.78
C LEU A 67 -2.48 -9.83 -5.46
N ALA A 68 -3.56 -10.01 -4.69
CA ALA A 68 -4.87 -10.33 -5.24
C ALA A 68 -5.33 -9.27 -6.25
N LEU A 69 -5.14 -7.99 -5.93
CA LEU A 69 -5.40 -6.88 -6.85
C LEU A 69 -4.55 -7.00 -8.13
N SER A 70 -3.25 -7.23 -8.01
CA SER A 70 -2.33 -7.36 -9.16
C SER A 70 -2.64 -8.56 -10.05
N GLN A 71 -3.24 -9.62 -9.50
CA GLN A 71 -3.70 -10.80 -10.25
C GLN A 71 -5.08 -10.61 -10.91
N GLY A 72 -5.75 -9.48 -10.67
CA GLY A 72 -7.12 -9.25 -11.15
C GLY A 72 -8.19 -9.94 -10.30
N ASN A 73 -7.82 -10.49 -9.14
CA ASN A 73 -8.73 -11.13 -8.18
C ASN A 73 -9.37 -10.05 -7.29
N TYR A 74 -10.17 -9.16 -7.87
CA TYR A 74 -10.66 -7.95 -7.22
C TYR A 74 -11.55 -8.24 -6.01
N GLU A 75 -12.47 -9.19 -6.11
CA GLU A 75 -13.33 -9.61 -5.01
C GLU A 75 -12.52 -10.16 -3.83
N GLN A 76 -11.45 -10.91 -4.12
CA GLN A 76 -10.56 -11.45 -3.10
C GLN A 76 -9.80 -10.31 -2.39
N ALA A 77 -9.30 -9.32 -3.13
CA ALA A 77 -8.64 -8.15 -2.53
C ALA A 77 -9.57 -7.37 -1.59
N ILE A 78 -10.84 -7.21 -1.98
CA ILE A 78 -11.88 -6.58 -1.14
C ILE A 78 -12.15 -7.44 0.11
N ALA A 79 -12.32 -8.76 -0.06
CA ALA A 79 -12.60 -9.67 1.05
C ALA A 79 -11.48 -9.67 2.10
N ILE A 80 -10.21 -9.66 1.67
CA ILE A 80 -9.06 -9.53 2.57
C ILE A 80 -9.14 -8.22 3.35
N ALA A 81 -9.40 -7.10 2.67
CA ALA A 81 -9.50 -5.80 3.32
C ALA A 81 -10.67 -5.74 4.32
N ASP A 82 -11.85 -6.23 3.94
CA ASP A 82 -13.04 -6.26 4.81
C ASP A 82 -12.87 -7.17 6.02
N HIS A 83 -12.07 -8.22 5.90
CA HIS A 83 -11.66 -9.01 7.05
C HIS A 83 -10.80 -8.20 8.03
N TRP A 84 -9.82 -7.43 7.56
CA TRP A 84 -8.84 -6.79 8.44
C TRP A 84 -9.24 -5.40 8.95
N LEU A 85 -9.98 -4.61 8.17
CA LEU A 85 -10.34 -3.24 8.54
C LEU A 85 -11.08 -3.13 9.89
N PRO A 86 -12.08 -3.97 10.22
CA PRO A 86 -12.72 -3.95 11.53
C PRO A 86 -11.72 -4.20 12.68
N ARG A 87 -10.77 -5.12 12.50
CA ARG A 87 -9.73 -5.44 13.50
C ARG A 87 -8.75 -4.29 13.68
N LEU A 88 -8.34 -3.66 12.58
CA LEU A 88 -7.49 -2.48 12.61
C LEU A 88 -8.13 -1.34 13.40
N ARG A 89 -9.43 -1.10 13.21
CA ARG A 89 -10.21 -0.10 13.95
C ARG A 89 -10.34 -0.48 15.43
N GLN A 90 -10.72 -1.73 15.73
CA GLN A 90 -10.89 -2.24 17.09
C GLN A 90 -9.61 -2.11 17.93
N HIS A 91 -8.45 -2.38 17.33
CA HIS A 91 -7.16 -2.33 18.02
C HIS A 91 -6.43 -0.97 17.87
N ASN A 92 -7.09 0.04 17.32
CA ASN A 92 -6.53 1.39 17.09
C ASN A 92 -5.21 1.38 16.28
N LEU A 93 -5.09 0.45 15.34
CA LEU A 93 -3.91 0.23 14.50
C LEU A 93 -3.93 1.13 13.25
N ARG A 94 -4.13 2.44 13.49
CA ARG A 94 -4.42 3.46 12.46
C ARG A 94 -3.33 3.58 11.38
N ALA A 95 -2.09 3.22 11.69
CA ALA A 95 -0.98 3.27 10.75
C ALA A 95 -1.13 2.31 9.55
N TYR A 96 -1.89 1.22 9.70
CA TYR A 96 -2.08 0.23 8.63
C TYR A 96 -3.37 0.44 7.84
N THR A 97 -4.32 1.19 8.38
CA THR A 97 -5.64 1.37 7.76
C THR A 97 -5.56 1.99 6.37
N PRO A 98 -4.81 3.09 6.12
CA PRO A 98 -4.71 3.66 4.78
C PRO A 98 -4.06 2.70 3.78
N ALA A 99 -3.06 1.91 4.23
CA ALA A 99 -2.38 0.93 3.39
C ALA A 99 -3.28 -0.25 3.02
N MET A 100 -4.25 -0.62 3.87
CA MET A 100 -5.25 -1.65 3.55
C MET A 100 -6.41 -1.11 2.69
N LEU A 101 -6.83 0.14 2.92
CA LEU A 101 -7.90 0.78 2.14
C LEU A 101 -7.51 1.00 0.68
N ARG A 102 -6.23 1.22 0.38
CA ARG A 102 -5.74 1.43 -0.98
C ARG A 102 -6.01 0.25 -1.93
N PRO A 103 -5.55 -0.99 -1.68
CA PRO A 103 -5.84 -2.11 -2.57
C PRO A 103 -7.36 -2.39 -2.65
N LYS A 104 -8.11 -2.19 -1.56
CA LYS A 104 -9.57 -2.28 -1.56
C LYS A 104 -10.20 -1.28 -2.54
N SER A 105 -9.85 0.00 -2.45
CA SER A 105 -10.44 1.03 -3.32
C SER A 105 -10.09 0.78 -4.78
N GLN A 106 -8.87 0.33 -5.08
CA GLN A 106 -8.46 -0.01 -6.44
C GLN A 106 -9.25 -1.21 -7.00
N ALA A 107 -9.49 -2.24 -6.19
CA ALA A 107 -10.32 -3.37 -6.57
C ALA A 107 -11.79 -2.96 -6.79
N GLN A 108 -12.33 -2.10 -5.93
CA GLN A 108 -13.67 -1.53 -6.10
C GLN A 108 -13.80 -0.75 -7.41
N LEU A 109 -12.82 0.09 -7.76
CA LEU A 109 -12.80 0.79 -9.05
C LEU A 109 -12.77 -0.17 -10.23
N ALA A 110 -11.96 -1.23 -10.17
CA ALA A 110 -11.89 -2.23 -11.23
C ALA A 110 -13.23 -2.96 -11.44
N LEU A 111 -14.03 -3.10 -10.40
CA LEU A 111 -15.38 -3.67 -10.45
C LEU A 111 -16.48 -2.62 -10.75
N GLY A 112 -16.13 -1.38 -11.06
CA GLY A 112 -17.09 -0.30 -11.33
C GLY A 112 -17.82 0.25 -10.10
N GLN A 113 -17.39 -0.10 -8.89
CA GLN A 113 -17.97 0.33 -7.61
C GLN A 113 -17.41 1.71 -7.20
N VAL A 114 -17.63 2.72 -8.05
CA VAL A 114 -16.98 4.04 -7.94
C VAL A 114 -17.24 4.72 -6.59
N GLU A 115 -18.48 4.74 -6.11
CA GLU A 115 -18.81 5.38 -4.83
C GLU A 115 -18.16 4.67 -3.64
N ALA A 116 -18.18 3.33 -3.63
CA ALA A 116 -17.56 2.55 -2.56
C ALA A 116 -16.03 2.73 -2.53
N ALA A 117 -15.40 2.87 -3.70
CA ALA A 117 -13.99 3.21 -3.80
C ALA A 117 -13.71 4.62 -3.28
N ARG A 118 -14.57 5.59 -3.62
CA ARG A 118 -14.45 6.98 -3.16
C ARG A 118 -14.56 7.06 -1.64
N GLU A 119 -15.52 6.38 -1.03
CA GLU A 119 -15.66 6.29 0.44
C GLU A 119 -14.40 5.71 1.09
N SER A 120 -13.87 4.61 0.55
CA SER A 120 -12.63 3.98 1.06
C SER A 120 -11.43 4.93 0.97
N LEU A 121 -11.31 5.70 -0.13
CA LEU A 121 -10.22 6.67 -0.30
C LEU A 121 -10.37 7.89 0.61
N LEU A 122 -11.60 8.37 0.85
CA LEU A 122 -11.85 9.47 1.80
C LEU A 122 -11.47 9.06 3.23
N GLU A 123 -11.88 7.87 3.67
CA GLU A 123 -11.45 7.33 4.98
C GLU A 123 -9.92 7.23 5.04
N ALA A 124 -9.28 6.70 3.99
CA ALA A 124 -7.84 6.56 3.93
C ALA A 124 -7.12 7.92 4.01
N ARG A 125 -7.63 8.94 3.32
CA ARG A 125 -7.10 10.32 3.34
C ARG A 125 -7.19 10.90 4.75
N ASP A 126 -8.36 10.81 5.38
CA ASP A 126 -8.59 11.42 6.69
C ASP A 126 -7.68 10.79 7.75
N ILE A 127 -7.51 9.46 7.71
CA ILE A 127 -6.58 8.76 8.60
C ILE A 127 -5.13 9.11 8.29
N ALA A 128 -4.71 9.05 7.02
CA ALA A 128 -3.32 9.35 6.62
C ALA A 128 -2.93 10.79 6.97
N THR A 129 -3.85 11.73 6.85
CA THR A 129 -3.69 13.13 7.25
C THR A 129 -3.51 13.22 8.75
N ALA A 130 -4.39 12.60 9.53
CA ALA A 130 -4.36 12.65 10.99
C ALA A 130 -3.08 12.06 11.61
N ILE A 131 -2.44 11.09 10.94
CA ILE A 131 -1.18 10.47 11.41
C ILE A 131 0.07 11.05 10.74
N GLY A 132 -0.06 12.02 9.84
CA GLY A 132 1.08 12.61 9.12
C GLY A 132 1.77 11.67 8.13
N ALA A 133 1.08 10.65 7.60
CA ALA A 133 1.66 9.64 6.71
C ALA A 133 1.76 10.13 5.26
N GLN A 134 2.62 11.12 5.01
CA GLN A 134 2.79 11.76 3.70
C GLN A 134 3.02 10.78 2.55
N ALA A 135 3.90 9.78 2.73
CA ALA A 135 4.19 8.76 1.72
C ALA A 135 2.97 7.92 1.32
N THR A 136 1.99 7.77 2.22
CA THR A 136 0.73 7.08 1.95
C THR A 136 -0.38 8.03 1.50
N LEU A 137 -0.29 9.32 1.87
CA LEU A 137 -1.31 10.32 1.57
C LEU A 137 -1.32 10.73 0.10
N TRP A 138 -0.17 10.97 -0.53
CA TRP A 138 -0.15 11.50 -1.90
C TRP A 138 -0.77 10.57 -2.96
N PRO A 139 -0.60 9.22 -2.93
CA PRO A 139 -1.27 8.34 -3.89
C PRO A 139 -2.79 8.33 -3.69
N ILE A 140 -3.26 8.50 -2.44
CA ILE A 140 -4.68 8.60 -2.12
C ILE A 140 -5.26 9.90 -2.68
N LEU A 141 -4.54 11.02 -2.52
CA LEU A 141 -4.95 12.31 -3.07
C LEU A 141 -5.01 12.30 -4.60
N LEU A 142 -4.02 11.67 -5.26
CA LEU A 142 -4.04 11.48 -6.70
C LEU A 142 -5.26 10.66 -7.14
N ALA A 143 -5.52 9.52 -6.49
CA ALA A 143 -6.69 8.71 -6.78
C ALA A 143 -8.01 9.47 -6.56
N LEU A 144 -8.14 10.24 -5.48
CA LEU A 144 -9.30 11.08 -5.24
C LEU A 144 -9.46 12.17 -6.31
N SER A 145 -8.36 12.77 -6.79
CA SER A 145 -8.42 13.79 -7.85
C SER A 145 -8.97 13.24 -9.16
N GLU A 146 -8.70 11.97 -9.46
CA GLU A 146 -9.18 11.29 -10.68
C GLU A 146 -10.67 10.92 -10.59
N LEU A 147 -11.21 10.85 -9.38
CA LEU A 147 -12.62 10.50 -9.12
C LEU A 147 -13.51 11.72 -8.81
N ASP A 148 -12.92 12.90 -8.60
CA ASP A 148 -13.69 14.08 -8.21
C ASP A 148 -14.41 14.69 -9.44
N PRO A 149 -15.75 14.82 -9.42
CA PRO A 149 -16.49 15.38 -10.54
C PRO A 149 -16.31 16.90 -10.69
N ASP A 150 -15.86 17.61 -9.64
CA ASP A 150 -15.55 19.05 -9.71
C ASP A 150 -14.09 19.25 -10.16
N PRO A 151 -13.84 19.81 -11.37
CA PRO A 151 -12.48 20.04 -11.85
C PRO A 151 -11.64 20.93 -10.91
N ALA A 152 -12.26 21.87 -10.21
CA ALA A 152 -11.55 22.72 -9.26
C ALA A 152 -11.12 21.94 -8.01
N ALA A 153 -11.96 21.04 -7.51
CA ALA A 153 -11.62 20.14 -6.41
C ALA A 153 -10.56 19.11 -6.82
N ALA A 154 -10.72 18.49 -7.99
CA ALA A 154 -9.72 17.60 -8.58
C ALA A 154 -8.34 18.26 -8.67
N GLN A 155 -8.28 19.48 -9.22
CA GLN A 155 -7.02 20.22 -9.34
C GLN A 155 -6.37 20.54 -7.98
N ARG A 156 -7.17 20.84 -6.95
CA ARG A 156 -6.66 21.06 -5.59
C ARG A 156 -6.04 19.79 -5.01
N LEU A 157 -6.73 18.65 -5.12
CA LEU A 157 -6.23 17.36 -4.66
C LEU A 157 -4.95 16.94 -5.40
N HIS A 158 -4.92 17.14 -6.72
CA HIS A 158 -3.74 16.89 -7.55
C HIS A 158 -2.54 17.74 -7.11
N ARG A 159 -2.75 19.04 -6.89
CA ARG A 159 -1.69 19.94 -6.40
C ARG A 159 -1.17 19.52 -5.02
N GLN A 160 -2.05 19.14 -4.10
CA GLN A 160 -1.63 18.65 -2.78
C GLN A 160 -0.77 17.38 -2.88
N ALA A 161 -1.13 16.46 -3.78
CA ALA A 161 -0.29 15.30 -4.06
C ALA A 161 1.09 15.71 -4.61
N GLN A 162 1.13 16.67 -5.55
CA GLN A 162 2.38 17.22 -6.12
C GLN A 162 3.28 17.80 -5.04
N GLU A 163 2.75 18.67 -4.17
CA GLU A 163 3.50 19.32 -3.08
C GLU A 163 4.14 18.28 -2.13
N ILE A 164 3.42 17.20 -1.82
CA ILE A 164 3.96 16.11 -0.99
C ILE A 164 5.11 15.38 -1.72
N VAL A 165 4.95 15.09 -3.01
CA VAL A 165 5.99 14.43 -3.81
C VAL A 165 7.24 15.31 -3.92
N GLU A 166 7.07 16.60 -4.17
CA GLU A 166 8.18 17.57 -4.19
C GLU A 166 8.91 17.62 -2.85
N SER A 167 8.17 17.62 -1.75
CA SER A 167 8.75 17.57 -0.40
C SER A 167 9.57 16.29 -0.18
N ILE A 168 9.03 15.11 -0.55
CA ILE A 168 9.75 13.82 -0.46
C ILE A 168 11.03 13.86 -1.29
N VAL A 169 10.96 14.34 -2.53
CA VAL A 169 12.12 14.48 -3.43
C VAL A 169 13.20 15.37 -2.81
N GLY A 170 12.79 16.46 -2.15
CA GLY A 170 13.67 17.37 -1.41
C GLY A 170 14.46 16.68 -0.29
N TYR A 171 13.90 15.66 0.36
CA TYR A 171 14.56 14.90 1.42
C TYR A 171 15.46 13.76 0.92
N ILE A 172 15.33 13.31 -0.33
CA ILE A 172 16.17 12.22 -0.87
C ILE A 172 17.52 12.78 -1.29
N SER A 173 18.55 12.61 -0.48
CA SER A 173 19.91 13.11 -0.78
C SER A 173 20.68 12.25 -1.80
N ALA A 174 20.36 10.96 -1.93
CA ALA A 174 21.03 10.05 -2.86
C ALA A 174 20.47 10.19 -4.28
N PRO A 175 21.28 10.56 -5.30
CA PRO A 175 20.80 10.81 -6.66
C PRO A 175 20.08 9.61 -7.29
N ASP A 176 20.62 8.40 -7.12
CA ASP A 176 20.05 7.18 -7.73
C ASP A 176 18.69 6.82 -7.12
N LEU A 177 18.51 7.03 -5.81
CA LEU A 177 17.22 6.82 -5.14
C LEU A 177 16.20 7.88 -5.58
N ARG A 178 16.64 9.14 -5.73
CA ARG A 178 15.78 10.22 -6.21
C ARG A 178 15.32 9.93 -7.64
N ALA A 179 16.23 9.54 -8.53
CA ALA A 179 15.92 9.16 -9.90
C ALA A 179 14.97 7.96 -9.96
N SER A 180 15.20 6.94 -9.12
CA SER A 180 14.33 5.76 -9.02
C SER A 180 12.91 6.13 -8.58
N PHE A 181 12.78 7.01 -7.57
CA PHE A 181 11.48 7.48 -7.08
C PHE A 181 10.73 8.30 -8.16
N LEU A 182 11.41 9.23 -8.83
CA LEU A 182 10.85 10.02 -9.93
C LEU A 182 10.45 9.16 -11.13
N ASN A 183 11.04 7.98 -11.30
CA ASN A 183 10.72 7.06 -12.38
C ASN A 183 9.51 6.16 -12.10
N LEU A 184 8.93 6.20 -10.89
CA LEU A 184 7.71 5.44 -10.60
C LEU A 184 6.55 5.94 -11.49
N PRO A 185 5.75 5.04 -12.09
CA PRO A 185 4.67 5.42 -13.02
C PRO A 185 3.71 6.47 -12.44
N GLN A 186 3.28 6.26 -11.20
CA GLN A 186 2.39 7.17 -10.49
C GLN A 186 3.02 8.53 -10.17
N VAL A 187 4.33 8.59 -9.94
CA VAL A 187 5.05 9.85 -9.71
C VAL A 187 5.20 10.60 -11.04
N ARG A 188 5.55 9.90 -12.13
CA ARG A 188 5.61 10.49 -13.47
C ARG A 188 4.28 11.09 -13.89
N LYS A 189 3.16 10.39 -13.66
CA LYS A 189 1.81 10.90 -13.96
C LYS A 189 1.55 12.24 -13.27
N LEU A 190 2.01 12.37 -12.03
CA LEU A 190 1.83 13.56 -11.21
C LEU A 190 2.72 14.75 -11.63
N VAL A 191 3.95 14.49 -12.10
CA VAL A 191 4.90 15.55 -12.50
C VAL A 191 4.85 15.94 -13.98
N SER A 192 4.15 15.17 -14.82
CA SER A 192 4.13 15.37 -16.28
C SER A 192 2.97 16.25 -16.78
N THR A 193 2.30 16.98 -15.88
CA THR A 193 1.16 17.87 -16.18
C THR A 193 1.50 19.29 -15.76
#